data_AF-A0AAW0JSZ5-F1
#
_entry.id   AF-A0AAW0JSZ5-F1
#
_cell.length_a   1.000
_cell.length_b   1.000
_cell.length_c   1.000
_cell.angle_alpha   90.00
_cell.angle_beta   90.00
_cell.angle_gamma   90.00
#
_symmetry.space_group_name_H-M   'P 1'
#
loop_
_entity.id
_entity.type
_entity.pdbx_description
1 polymer ?
#
loop_
_entity_poly.entity_id
_entity_poly.type
_entity_poly.pdbx_seq_one_letter_code
_entity_poly.pdbx_strand_id
1 'polypeptide(L)'
;MIKEPLNRTMTWKIENFSSLDKVTYYSRIFQVGDVKWKLLVYPKGIYNGEMNVISLFLLCCDCDDCALPEHNFFAEFKISIKDQINNENHVEKTGKHWFTTSSNEWGFSHFMPLKDLLDASKGLLMNDALIVEGEIKVMSNVK
;
A
#
# COMPACT_ATOMS: atom_id res chain seq x y z
N MET A 1 26.77 9.89 -1.47
CA MET A 1 26.82 8.83 -0.44
C MET A 1 25.39 8.45 -0.09
N ILE A 2 24.89 7.35 -0.68
CA ILE A 2 23.54 6.85 -0.37
C ILE A 2 23.69 6.02 0.90
N LYS A 3 23.35 6.60 2.06
CA LYS A 3 23.14 5.80 3.27
C LYS A 3 21.76 5.16 3.12
N GLU A 4 21.73 3.86 2.90
CA GLU A 4 20.47 3.12 2.86
C GLU A 4 19.92 2.96 4.29
N PRO A 5 18.69 3.41 4.59
CA PRO A 5 18.06 3.12 5.87
C PRO A 5 17.54 1.68 5.89
N LEU A 6 17.72 1.01 7.02
CA LEU A 6 17.47 -0.43 7.25
C LEU A 6 15.99 -0.85 7.23
N ASN A 7 15.02 0.04 7.01
CA ASN A 7 13.60 -0.32 7.12
C ASN A 7 12.72 0.51 6.17
N ARG A 8 12.85 0.25 4.85
CA ARG A 8 12.04 0.91 3.81
C ARG A 8 10.70 0.23 3.54
N THR A 9 10.38 -0.80 4.31
CA THR A 9 9.27 -1.71 4.05
C THR A 9 8.29 -1.74 5.21
N MET A 10 7.00 -1.63 4.91
CA MET A 10 5.90 -1.89 5.83
C MET A 10 5.18 -3.14 5.40
N THR A 11 5.09 -4.13 6.30
CA THR A 11 4.22 -5.30 6.15
C THR A 11 3.01 -5.12 7.05
N TRP A 12 1.82 -5.11 6.45
CA TRP A 12 0.54 -4.93 7.12
C TRP A 12 -0.32 -6.17 6.93
N LYS A 13 -0.56 -6.88 8.05
CA LYS A 13 -1.52 -7.97 8.11
C LYS A 13 -2.90 -7.40 8.48
N ILE A 14 -3.87 -7.61 7.61
CA ILE A 14 -5.26 -7.19 7.76
C ILE A 14 -6.06 -8.44 8.11
N GLU A 15 -6.50 -8.53 9.36
CA GLU A 15 -7.30 -9.66 9.85
C GLU A 15 -8.79 -9.38 9.70
N ASN A 16 -9.59 -10.45 9.63
CA ASN A 16 -11.04 -10.39 9.42
C ASN A 16 -11.42 -9.61 8.14
N PHE A 17 -10.69 -9.86 7.04
CA PHE A 17 -10.83 -9.11 5.78
C PHE A 17 -12.26 -9.16 5.22
N SER A 18 -12.93 -10.29 5.35
CA SER A 18 -14.32 -10.48 4.94
C SER A 18 -15.32 -9.56 5.67
N SER A 19 -14.96 -9.12 6.88
CA SER A 19 -15.81 -8.28 7.74
C SER A 19 -15.57 -6.78 7.52
N LEU A 20 -14.68 -6.40 6.61
CA LEU A 20 -14.40 -4.99 6.31
C LEU A 20 -15.61 -4.33 5.62
N ASP A 21 -16.13 -3.30 6.28
CA ASP A 21 -17.35 -2.57 5.93
C ASP A 21 -17.10 -1.14 5.45
N LYS A 22 -15.95 -0.54 5.80
CA LYS A 22 -15.56 0.80 5.36
C LYS A 22 -15.06 0.79 3.92
N VAL A 23 -15.18 1.95 3.29
CA VAL A 23 -14.67 2.18 1.92
C VAL A 23 -13.14 2.04 1.88
N THR A 24 -12.44 2.51 2.92
CA THR A 24 -10.98 2.55 2.97
C THR A 24 -10.45 2.24 4.36
N TYR A 25 -9.25 1.68 4.41
CA TYR A 25 -8.50 1.37 5.62
C TYR A 25 -7.03 1.79 5.45
N TYR A 26 -6.43 2.20 6.56
CA TYR A 26 -5.05 2.68 6.61
C TYR A 26 -4.21 1.76 7.48
N SER A 27 -2.96 1.51 7.08
CA SER A 27 -1.95 0.93 7.97
C SER A 27 -1.57 1.92 9.07
N ARG A 28 -0.79 1.42 10.04
CA ARG A 28 0.04 2.28 10.89
C ARG A 28 1.04 3.07 10.04
N ILE A 29 1.52 4.18 10.57
CA ILE A 29 2.61 4.94 9.97
C ILE A 29 3.89 4.10 9.92
N PHE A 30 4.62 4.21 8.83
CA PHE A 30 6.04 3.85 8.75
C PHE A 30 6.85 5.00 8.21
N GLN A 31 8.07 5.13 8.71
CA GLN A 31 8.93 6.25 8.39
C GLN A 31 10.13 5.79 7.57
N VAL A 32 10.39 6.48 6.46
CA VAL A 32 11.58 6.28 5.63
C VAL A 32 12.29 7.63 5.54
N GLY A 33 13.50 7.72 6.11
CA GLY A 33 14.14 9.02 6.34
C GLY A 33 13.32 9.86 7.30
N ASP A 34 12.96 11.08 6.91
CA ASP A 34 12.10 11.98 7.69
C ASP A 34 10.65 12.00 7.19
N VAL A 35 10.32 11.14 6.22
CA VAL A 35 8.99 11.10 5.58
C VAL A 35 8.19 9.95 6.16
N LYS A 36 6.94 10.24 6.54
CA LYS A 36 6.00 9.26 7.07
C LYS A 36 5.02 8.83 6.00
N TRP A 37 4.74 7.54 5.99
CA TRP A 37 3.96 6.86 4.97
C TRP A 37 2.90 5.98 5.60
N LYS A 38 1.80 5.78 4.88
CA LYS A 38 0.78 4.77 5.17
C LYS A 38 0.45 3.99 3.91
N LEU A 39 0.09 2.72 4.09
CA LEU A 39 -0.60 1.94 3.06
C LEU A 39 -2.10 2.15 3.17
N LEU A 40 -2.76 2.27 2.03
CA LEU A 40 -4.21 2.40 1.92
C LEU A 40 -4.74 1.22 1.14
N VAL A 41 -5.81 0.63 1.68
CA VAL A 41 -6.53 -0.46 1.04
C VAL A 41 -7.98 -0.04 0.87
N TYR A 42 -8.46 -0.17 -0.35
CA TYR A 42 -9.88 -0.17 -0.66
C TYR A 42 -10.28 -1.62 -0.93
N PRO A 43 -10.86 -2.35 0.04
CA PRO A 43 -11.10 -3.79 -0.07
C PRO A 43 -12.02 -4.15 -1.23
N LYS A 44 -12.90 -3.22 -1.63
CA LYS A 44 -13.83 -3.35 -2.76
C LYS A 44 -13.50 -2.36 -3.90
N GLY A 45 -12.33 -1.74 -3.84
CA GLY A 45 -11.87 -0.77 -4.82
C GLY A 45 -12.43 0.65 -4.63
N ILE A 46 -11.78 1.62 -5.27
CA ILE A 46 -12.02 3.07 -5.02
C ILE A 46 -13.39 3.58 -5.48
N TYR A 47 -14.06 2.86 -6.40
CA TYR A 47 -15.40 3.20 -6.89
C TYR A 47 -16.45 2.26 -6.27
N ASN A 48 -16.40 2.08 -4.95
CA ASN A 48 -17.39 1.34 -4.15
C ASN A 48 -17.77 -0.07 -4.66
N GLY A 49 -16.83 -0.88 -5.14
CA GLY A 49 -17.14 -2.26 -5.54
C GLY A 49 -17.55 -2.46 -6.99
N GLU A 50 -17.82 -1.39 -7.75
CA GLU A 50 -18.41 -1.51 -9.10
C GLU A 50 -17.58 -2.38 -10.06
N MET A 51 -16.26 -2.46 -9.83
CA MET A 51 -15.34 -3.19 -10.70
C MET A 51 -14.86 -4.52 -10.10
N ASN A 52 -15.28 -4.88 -8.87
CA ASN A 52 -14.85 -6.09 -8.16
C ASN A 52 -13.31 -6.28 -8.14
N VAL A 53 -12.58 -5.19 -7.88
CA VAL A 53 -11.12 -5.17 -7.74
C VAL A 53 -10.73 -4.66 -6.36
N ILE A 54 -9.60 -5.12 -5.84
CA ILE A 54 -8.92 -4.45 -4.71
C ILE A 54 -8.05 -3.32 -5.26
N SER A 55 -8.05 -2.17 -4.58
CA SER A 55 -7.16 -1.05 -4.89
C SER A 55 -6.21 -0.79 -3.73
N LEU A 56 -4.95 -0.54 -4.05
CA LEU A 56 -3.89 -0.31 -3.06
C LEU A 56 -3.10 0.95 -3.40
N PHE A 57 -2.86 1.78 -2.38
CA PHE A 57 -2.15 3.04 -2.53
C PHE A 57 -1.12 3.24 -1.42
N LEU A 58 -0.18 4.13 -1.71
CA LEU A 58 0.77 4.68 -0.77
C LEU A 58 0.37 6.14 -0.51
N LEU A 59 0.32 6.53 0.75
CA LEU A 59 0.02 7.89 1.19
C LEU A 59 1.23 8.46 1.91
N CYS A 60 1.65 9.65 1.50
CA CYS A 60 2.57 10.52 2.21
C CYS A 60 1.78 11.42 3.17
N CYS A 61 2.16 11.47 4.43
CA CYS A 61 1.46 12.25 5.46
C CYS A 61 2.42 12.71 6.57
N ASP A 62 2.10 13.78 7.29
CA ASP A 62 2.97 14.31 8.36
C ASP A 62 2.61 13.79 9.76
N CYS A 63 1.37 13.37 9.97
CA CYS A 63 0.89 12.84 11.24
C CYS A 63 -0.20 11.77 11.06
N ASP A 64 -0.65 11.19 12.18
CA ASP A 64 -1.69 10.15 12.19
C ASP A 64 -3.03 10.63 11.62
N ASP A 65 -3.32 11.93 11.68
CA ASP A 65 -4.52 12.54 11.09
C ASP A 65 -4.43 12.74 9.57
N CYS A 66 -3.40 12.16 8.93
CA CYS A 66 -3.17 12.25 7.49
C CYS A 66 -2.99 13.71 7.01
N ALA A 67 -2.40 14.57 7.84
CA ALA A 67 -2.05 15.93 7.47
C ALA A 67 -1.16 15.95 6.21
N LEU A 68 -1.35 16.97 5.37
CA LEU A 68 -0.63 17.15 4.12
C LEU A 68 0.87 17.34 4.36
N PRO A 69 1.73 16.78 3.50
CA PRO A 69 3.17 16.92 3.66
C PRO A 69 3.64 18.36 3.46
N GLU A 70 4.52 18.87 4.33
CA GLU A 70 5.13 20.20 4.20
C GLU A 70 6.03 20.35 2.95
N HIS A 71 6.55 19.23 2.43
CA HIS A 71 7.48 19.20 1.31
C HIS A 71 7.08 18.19 0.23
N ASN A 72 7.56 18.43 -0.99
CA ASN A 72 7.34 17.53 -2.11
C ASN A 72 8.41 16.43 -2.13
N PHE A 73 7.97 15.18 -2.26
CA PHE A 73 8.86 14.03 -2.28
C PHE A 73 8.62 13.20 -3.54
N PHE A 74 9.68 12.96 -4.31
CA PHE A 74 9.65 11.91 -5.31
C PHE A 74 9.90 10.57 -4.62
N ALA A 75 9.08 9.57 -4.92
CA ALA A 75 9.35 8.20 -4.54
C ALA A 75 9.12 7.21 -5.69
N GLU A 76 10.05 6.28 -5.82
CA GLU A 76 9.80 5.00 -6.48
C GLU A 76 9.45 3.99 -5.39
N PHE A 77 8.32 3.31 -5.53
CA PHE A 77 7.79 2.43 -4.51
C PHE A 77 7.23 1.16 -5.13
N LYS A 78 7.09 0.12 -4.31
CA LYS A 78 6.47 -1.15 -4.66
C LYS A 78 5.37 -1.46 -3.66
N ILE A 79 4.21 -1.88 -4.16
CA ILE A 79 3.13 -2.41 -3.32
C ILE A 79 2.91 -3.87 -3.72
N SER A 80 2.77 -4.76 -2.74
CA SER A 80 2.51 -6.17 -2.98
C SER A 80 1.45 -6.76 -2.06
N ILE A 81 0.73 -7.77 -2.57
CA ILE A 81 -0.05 -8.71 -1.77
C ILE A 81 0.76 -9.99 -1.68
N LYS A 82 0.97 -10.47 -0.45
CA LYS A 82 1.82 -11.62 -0.20
C LYS A 82 1.05 -12.93 -0.30
N ASP A 83 1.62 -13.88 -1.04
CA ASP A 83 1.29 -15.29 -0.93
C ASP A 83 1.76 -15.82 0.43
N GLN A 84 0.86 -16.47 1.16
CA GLN A 84 1.06 -16.92 2.54
C GLN A 84 1.31 -18.43 2.64
N ILE A 85 1.42 -19.14 1.52
CA ILE A 85 1.63 -20.60 1.46
C ILE A 85 3.08 -20.91 1.09
N ASN A 86 3.51 -20.54 -0.13
CA ASN A 86 4.81 -20.95 -0.67
C ASN A 86 5.60 -19.83 -1.35
N ASN A 87 5.11 -18.59 -1.30
CA ASN A 87 5.72 -17.42 -1.92
C ASN A 87 5.78 -17.41 -3.46
N GLU A 88 5.01 -18.25 -4.16
CA GLU A 88 5.05 -18.32 -5.63
C GLU A 88 4.07 -17.35 -6.30
N ASN A 89 2.96 -17.01 -5.63
CA ASN A 89 1.88 -16.21 -6.20
C ASN A 89 1.87 -14.76 -5.76
N HIS A 90 2.96 -14.23 -5.18
CA HIS A 90 3.05 -12.81 -4.81
C HIS A 90 2.64 -11.93 -5.97
N VAL A 91 1.75 -10.97 -5.71
CA VAL A 91 1.39 -9.98 -6.73
C VAL A 91 1.96 -8.65 -6.30
N GLU A 92 2.84 -8.09 -7.13
CA GLU A 92 3.50 -6.82 -6.87
C GLU A 92 3.40 -5.86 -8.05
N LYS A 93 3.33 -4.57 -7.74
CA LYS A 93 3.37 -3.48 -8.72
C LYS A 93 4.31 -2.38 -8.23
N THR A 94 5.11 -1.83 -9.14
CA THR A 94 6.02 -0.70 -8.86
C THR A 94 5.43 0.59 -9.44
N GLY A 95 5.51 1.68 -8.68
CA GLY A 95 5.04 3.00 -9.06
C GLY A 95 6.12 4.06 -8.83
N LYS A 96 5.98 5.19 -9.53
CA LYS A 96 6.82 6.38 -9.37
C LYS A 96 5.91 7.58 -9.29
N HIS A 97 6.10 8.43 -8.28
CA HIS A 97 5.23 9.60 -8.10
C HIS A 97 5.92 10.73 -7.37
N TRP A 98 5.45 11.95 -7.65
CA TRP A 98 5.74 13.15 -6.87
C TRP A 98 4.62 13.36 -5.87
N PHE A 99 4.88 12.99 -4.61
CA PHE A 99 3.99 13.21 -3.50
C PHE A 99 4.05 14.68 -3.09
N THR A 100 2.95 15.40 -3.30
CA THR A 100 2.83 16.83 -3.00
C THR A 100 1.60 17.09 -2.13
N THR A 101 1.44 18.32 -1.62
CA THR A 101 0.23 18.74 -0.88
C THR A 101 -1.07 18.56 -1.68
N SER A 102 -1.02 18.59 -3.02
CA SER A 102 -2.18 18.39 -3.89
C SER A 102 -2.30 16.96 -4.42
N SER A 103 -1.33 16.10 -4.17
CA SER A 103 -1.28 14.71 -4.67
C SER A 103 -0.41 13.86 -3.76
N ASN A 104 -0.83 13.73 -2.49
CA ASN A 104 -0.08 13.00 -1.47
C ASN A 104 -0.39 11.49 -1.43
N GLU A 105 -1.28 11.01 -2.32
CA GLU A 105 -1.62 9.60 -2.47
C GLU A 105 -1.38 9.16 -3.92
N TRP A 106 -0.77 7.99 -4.11
CA TRP A 106 -0.62 7.38 -5.42
C TRP A 106 -0.53 5.85 -5.33
N GLY A 107 -0.97 5.16 -6.37
CA GLY A 107 -1.09 3.71 -6.34
C GLY A 107 -1.87 3.15 -7.50
N PHE A 108 -2.60 2.07 -7.24
CA PHE A 108 -3.21 1.25 -8.27
C PHE A 108 -4.70 1.06 -7.96
N SER A 109 -5.54 1.82 -8.67
CA SER A 109 -7.00 1.66 -8.62
C SER A 109 -7.45 0.25 -9.04
N HIS A 110 -6.68 -0.40 -9.91
CA HIS A 110 -6.89 -1.79 -10.33
C HIS A 110 -5.66 -2.61 -9.96
N PHE A 111 -5.49 -2.88 -8.67
CA PHE A 111 -4.35 -3.70 -8.22
C PHE A 111 -4.56 -5.15 -8.67
N MET A 112 -5.71 -5.74 -8.31
CA MET A 112 -6.04 -7.13 -8.59
C MET A 112 -7.57 -7.37 -8.58
N PRO A 113 -8.10 -8.29 -9.40
CA PRO A 113 -9.48 -8.76 -9.28
C PRO A 113 -9.75 -9.49 -7.95
N LEU A 114 -10.89 -9.22 -7.30
CA LEU A 114 -11.26 -9.90 -6.05
C LEU A 114 -11.43 -11.40 -6.22
N LYS A 115 -11.87 -11.86 -7.40
CA LYS A 115 -11.96 -13.29 -7.70
C LYS A 115 -10.60 -14.01 -7.54
N ASP A 116 -9.51 -13.32 -7.90
CA ASP A 116 -8.16 -13.88 -7.82
C ASP A 116 -7.63 -13.78 -6.40
N LEU A 117 -7.96 -12.69 -5.69
CA LEU A 117 -7.63 -12.54 -4.27
C LEU A 117 -8.27 -13.64 -3.40
N LEU A 118 -9.54 -13.97 -3.69
CA LEU A 118 -10.35 -14.94 -2.94
C LEU A 118 -10.13 -16.39 -3.38
N ASP A 119 -9.36 -16.62 -4.44
CA ASP A 119 -9.01 -17.97 -4.88
C ASP A 119 -8.02 -18.59 -3.88
N ALA A 120 -8.52 -19.50 -3.05
CA ALA A 120 -7.75 -20.17 -2.02
C ALA A 120 -6.51 -20.92 -2.57
N SER A 121 -6.54 -21.33 -3.84
CA SER A 121 -5.38 -22.00 -4.47
C SER A 121 -4.18 -21.08 -4.66
N LYS A 122 -4.41 -19.76 -4.67
CA LYS A 122 -3.35 -18.74 -4.83
C LYS A 122 -2.74 -18.30 -3.49
N GLY A 123 -3.34 -18.68 -2.36
CA GLY A 123 -2.78 -18.41 -1.03
C GLY A 123 -2.69 -16.93 -0.62
N LEU A 124 -3.40 -16.02 -1.31
CA LEU A 124 -3.29 -14.58 -1.08
C LEU A 124 -4.10 -14.10 0.13
N LEU A 125 -5.29 -14.67 0.33
CA LEU A 125 -6.11 -14.48 1.53
C LEU A 125 -6.20 -15.81 2.28
N MET A 126 -5.59 -15.88 3.47
CA MET A 126 -5.52 -17.10 4.27
C MET A 126 -6.03 -16.83 5.68
N ASN A 127 -6.88 -17.71 6.20
CA ASN A 127 -7.52 -17.55 7.53
C ASN A 127 -8.20 -16.18 7.69
N ASP A 128 -8.87 -15.72 6.63
CA ASP A 128 -9.48 -14.39 6.53
C ASP A 128 -8.51 -13.22 6.83
N ALA A 129 -7.22 -13.44 6.56
CA ALA A 129 -6.18 -12.44 6.72
C ALA A 129 -5.45 -12.18 5.39
N LEU A 130 -5.28 -10.90 5.06
CA LEU A 130 -4.54 -10.42 3.90
C LEU A 130 -3.22 -9.81 4.36
N ILE A 131 -2.11 -10.10 3.68
CA ILE A 131 -0.83 -9.43 3.95
C ILE A 131 -0.49 -8.51 2.78
N VAL A 132 -0.44 -7.21 3.07
CA VAL A 132 -0.03 -6.16 2.12
C VAL A 132 1.34 -5.63 2.53
N GLU A 133 2.21 -5.41 1.56
CA GLU A 133 3.52 -4.84 1.79
C GLU A 133 3.76 -3.61 0.91
N GLY A 134 4.32 -2.56 1.51
CA GLY A 134 4.73 -1.32 0.83
C GLY A 134 6.21 -1.09 1.05
N GLU A 135 6.97 -0.97 -0.04
CA GLU A 135 8.41 -0.74 -0.02
C GLU A 135 8.72 0.58 -0.75
N ILE A 136 9.47 1.47 -0.10
CA ILE A 136 10.06 2.65 -0.76
C ILE A 136 11.42 2.23 -1.34
N LYS A 137 11.54 2.16 -2.68
CA LYS A 137 12.80 1.79 -3.34
C LYS A 137 13.76 2.97 -3.42
N VAL A 138 13.25 4.12 -3.84
CA VAL A 138 14.01 5.36 -4.00
C VAL A 138 13.17 6.50 -3.43
N MET A 139 13.81 7.44 -2.74
CA MET A 139 13.17 8.64 -2.25
C MET A 139 14.09 9.84 -2.45
N SER A 140 13.56 10.96 -2.96
CA SER A 140 14.28 12.22 -3.11
C SER A 140 13.38 13.39 -2.75
N ASN A 141 13.93 14.37 -2.05
CA ASN A 141 13.34 15.71 -1.95
C ASN A 141 13.87 16.59 -3.08
N VAL A 142 13.10 17.62 -3.44
CA VAL A 142 13.64 18.76 -4.19
C VAL A 142 13.82 19.88 -3.17
N LYS A 143 15.04 20.40 -3.08
CA LYS A 143 15.35 21.60 -2.31
C LYS A 143 14.76 22.83 -2.99
#